data_AF-A0A1F7RC27-F1
#
_entry.id   AF-A0A1F7RC27-F1
#
_cell.length_a   1.000
_cell.length_b   1.000
_cell.length_c   1.000
_cell.angle_alpha   90.00
_cell.angle_beta   90.00
_cell.angle_gamma   90.00
#
_symmetry.space_group_name_H-M   'P 1'
#
loop_
_entity.id
_entity.type
_entity.pdbx_description
1 polymer ?
#
loop_
_entity_poly.entity_id
_entity_poly.type
_entity_poly.pdbx_seq_one_letter_code
_entity_poly.pdbx_strand_id
1 'polypeptide(L)'
;MSRFLKMGIASLAVMPILAHAVPVFAASQIERGNIYLVKNETQNSAFADIVNASCNDTLRFRVHLHNIGPDPAVNVRVKATLPSGNVNSFTSTVTATADNTEPPTVSDTASVNLSATGSVAYVAGSTNMIDINGNPKATLPDGITQSGVQLPSNIGVSVDNSRFVQFKVKVSCPQPPAPKVKFACVALDVTKIDRTRFDFTARASVENATVQSYVFTTKNSGGGTVDTTTVTTNALSAVYHFNQSTTGTYTVNAVVNTDKGSTGVTNVCTKQVTVEAPPVVQGGVTPPPAQQPLPKTGAAGVAGLFAGASALGTIGHYLFRRYR
;
A
#
# COMPACT_ATOMS: atom_id res chain seq x y z
N MET A 1 -22.89 -4.33 86.41
CA MET A 1 -23.16 -3.65 87.69
C MET A 1 -22.20 -2.47 87.84
N SER A 2 -22.75 -1.28 88.15
CA SER A 2 -22.13 -0.03 88.67
C SER A 2 -20.79 0.47 88.09
N ARG A 3 -20.77 1.59 87.35
CA ARG A 3 -20.67 3.01 87.82
C ARG A 3 -19.50 3.26 88.80
N PHE A 4 -18.57 4.15 88.45
CA PHE A 4 -18.40 5.45 89.15
C PHE A 4 -17.44 6.40 88.42
N LEU A 5 -17.87 7.67 88.42
CA LEU A 5 -17.31 8.89 87.84
C LEU A 5 -16.35 9.56 88.83
N LYS A 6 -15.21 10.14 88.39
CA LYS A 6 -14.61 11.33 89.04
C LYS A 6 -13.92 12.25 88.03
N MET A 7 -14.36 13.51 88.06
CA MET A 7 -13.83 14.69 87.35
C MET A 7 -12.43 15.05 87.86
N GLY A 8 -11.54 15.45 86.95
CA GLY A 8 -10.25 16.07 87.23
C GLY A 8 -10.19 17.47 86.61
N ILE A 9 -9.81 18.44 87.43
CA ILE A 9 -9.74 19.88 87.14
C ILE A 9 -8.53 20.16 86.24
N ALA A 10 -8.74 20.84 85.10
CA ALA A 10 -7.67 21.25 84.20
C ALA A 10 -7.13 22.64 84.59
N SER A 11 -5.89 22.68 85.07
CA SER A 11 -5.13 23.92 85.32
C SER A 11 -4.59 24.47 83.99
N LEU A 12 -4.99 25.68 83.61
CA LEU A 12 -4.40 26.42 82.49
C LEU A 12 -2.98 26.88 82.88
N ALA A 13 -1.96 26.26 82.30
CA ALA A 13 -0.60 26.80 82.28
C ALA A 13 -0.44 27.64 81.00
N VAL A 14 -0.31 28.96 81.15
CA VAL A 14 0.03 29.88 80.06
C VAL A 14 1.53 29.69 79.77
N MET A 15 1.85 28.96 78.71
CA MET A 15 3.22 28.87 78.19
C MET A 15 3.54 30.12 77.35
N PRO A 16 4.70 30.78 77.55
CA PRO A 16 5.15 31.84 76.67
C PRO A 16 5.49 31.24 75.30
N ILE A 17 4.76 31.66 74.26
CA ILE A 17 5.07 31.34 72.87
C ILE A 17 6.33 32.15 72.51
N LEU A 18 7.49 31.49 72.49
CA LEU A 18 8.65 32.04 71.80
C LEU A 18 8.29 32.11 70.30
N ALA A 19 8.07 33.32 69.80
CA ALA A 19 8.01 33.59 68.37
C ALA A 19 9.40 33.34 67.78
N HIS A 20 9.63 32.12 67.28
CA HIS A 20 10.81 31.82 66.48
C HIS A 20 10.56 32.48 65.12
N ALA A 21 11.25 33.59 64.85
CA ALA A 21 11.32 34.14 63.51
C ALA A 21 11.97 33.07 62.62
N VAL A 22 11.15 32.31 61.89
CA VAL A 22 11.65 31.41 60.86
C VAL A 22 12.25 32.32 59.80
N PRO A 23 13.55 32.22 59.47
CA PRO A 23 14.11 33.00 58.39
C PRO A 23 13.34 32.68 57.11
N VAL A 24 12.71 33.69 56.52
CA VAL A 24 12.19 33.60 55.15
C VAL A 24 13.42 33.56 54.26
N PHE A 25 13.91 32.35 53.94
CA PHE A 25 14.90 32.19 52.89
C PHE A 25 14.24 32.63 51.59
N ALA A 26 14.81 33.63 50.92
CA ALA A 26 14.34 34.07 49.63
C ALA A 26 14.59 32.95 48.61
N ALA A 27 13.54 32.21 48.27
CA ALA A 27 13.61 31.15 47.28
C ALA A 27 13.92 31.73 45.88
N SER A 28 14.60 30.93 45.05
CA SER A 28 14.82 31.26 43.63
C SER A 28 13.47 31.45 42.91
N GLN A 29 13.42 32.18 41.81
CA GLN A 29 12.17 32.35 41.05
C GLN A 29 12.46 32.24 39.57
N ILE A 30 11.71 31.40 38.86
CA ILE A 30 11.72 31.39 37.39
C ILE A 30 10.79 32.51 36.92
N GLU A 31 11.23 33.24 35.89
CA GLU A 31 10.46 34.26 35.20
C GLU A 31 9.06 33.74 34.84
N ARG A 32 8.07 34.62 35.00
CA ARG A 32 6.66 34.35 34.70
C ARG A 32 6.19 35.31 33.60
N GLY A 33 5.10 34.95 32.93
CA GLY A 33 4.51 35.76 31.86
C GLY A 33 4.65 35.04 30.53
N ASN A 34 4.98 35.78 29.47
CA ASN A 34 5.17 35.23 28.13
C ASN A 34 6.57 34.62 28.00
N ILE A 35 6.68 33.35 28.36
CA ILE A 35 7.91 32.57 28.29
C ILE A 35 7.82 31.46 27.25
N TYR A 36 6.66 31.16 26.68
CA TYR A 36 6.46 30.03 25.78
C TYR A 36 5.87 30.44 24.43
N LEU A 37 6.69 30.29 23.39
CA LEU A 37 6.36 30.74 22.05
C LEU A 37 6.48 29.61 21.05
N VAL A 38 5.75 29.74 19.95
CA VAL A 38 5.80 28.82 18.82
C VAL A 38 6.10 29.59 17.54
N LYS A 39 6.84 28.96 16.62
CA LYS A 39 6.95 29.40 15.24
C LYS A 39 6.64 28.28 14.27
N ASN A 40 6.17 28.66 13.09
CA ASN A 40 6.14 27.78 11.94
C ASN A 40 7.51 27.84 11.24
N GLU A 41 8.31 26.78 11.40
CA GLU A 41 9.67 26.70 10.83
C GLU A 41 9.63 26.49 9.32
N THR A 42 8.63 25.77 8.80
CA THR A 42 8.44 25.57 7.35
C THR A 42 8.13 26.89 6.65
N GLN A 43 7.29 27.74 7.26
CA GLN A 43 6.90 29.02 6.69
C GLN A 43 7.83 30.18 7.11
N ASN A 44 8.91 29.89 7.84
CA ASN A 44 9.85 30.86 8.38
C ASN A 44 9.16 32.02 9.16
N SER A 45 8.15 31.70 9.96
CA SER A 45 7.46 32.70 10.78
C SER A 45 8.33 33.14 11.97
N ALA A 46 8.02 34.33 12.50
CA ALA A 46 8.52 34.72 13.82
C ALA A 46 7.91 33.82 14.92
N PHE A 47 8.56 33.81 16.09
CA PHE A 47 8.00 33.23 17.30
C PHE A 47 6.86 34.12 17.81
N ALA A 48 5.73 33.53 18.14
CA ALA A 48 4.54 34.20 18.64
C ALA A 48 3.74 33.27 19.58
N ASP A 49 2.79 33.83 20.32
CA ASP A 49 1.86 33.07 21.17
C ASP A 49 0.90 32.22 20.33
N ILE A 50 0.59 32.69 19.11
CA ILE A 50 -0.32 32.03 18.19
C ILE A 50 0.29 32.02 16.79
N VAL A 51 0.28 30.86 16.13
CA VAL A 51 0.69 30.72 14.72
C VAL A 51 -0.31 29.90 13.91
N ASN A 52 -0.25 30.04 12.60
CA ASN A 52 -0.98 29.19 11.66
C ASN A 52 -0.05 28.09 11.11
N ALA A 53 -0.60 26.91 10.85
CA ALA A 53 0.11 25.79 10.28
C ALA A 53 -0.75 25.02 9.28
N SER A 54 -0.09 24.44 8.29
CA SER A 54 -0.69 23.59 7.28
C SER A 54 -0.17 22.16 7.38
N CYS A 55 -0.80 21.26 6.63
CA CYS A 55 -0.39 19.87 6.55
C CYS A 55 1.10 19.78 6.14
N ASN A 56 1.85 18.91 6.80
CA ASN A 56 3.29 18.74 6.63
C ASN A 56 4.15 19.91 7.12
N ASP A 57 3.61 20.91 7.81
CA ASP A 57 4.44 21.92 8.45
C ASP A 57 5.19 21.35 9.65
N THR A 58 6.40 21.88 9.87
CA THR A 58 7.20 21.66 11.06
C THR A 58 7.15 22.92 11.92
N LEU A 59 6.69 22.76 13.14
CA LEU A 59 6.61 23.82 14.14
C LEU A 59 7.76 23.67 15.12
N ARG A 60 8.21 24.81 15.65
CA ARG A 60 9.19 24.86 16.72
C ARG A 60 8.60 25.60 17.90
N PHE A 61 8.50 24.90 19.01
CA PHE A 61 8.14 25.47 20.30
C PHE A 61 9.41 25.79 21.08
N ARG A 62 9.38 26.86 21.87
CA ARG A 62 10.52 27.34 22.64
C ARG A 62 10.04 27.98 23.94
N VAL A 63 10.59 27.52 25.05
CA VAL A 63 10.40 28.14 26.38
C VAL A 63 11.65 28.90 26.81
N HIS A 64 11.48 30.13 27.30
CA HIS A 64 12.50 30.94 27.95
C HIS A 64 12.58 30.59 29.44
N LEU A 65 13.78 30.29 29.92
CA LEU A 65 14.06 29.98 31.31
C LEU A 65 15.05 31.03 31.82
N HIS A 66 14.53 32.02 32.51
CA HIS A 66 15.31 33.01 33.25
C HIS A 66 15.03 32.86 34.74
N ASN A 67 16.07 32.79 35.56
CA ASN A 67 15.94 32.78 37.01
C ASN A 67 16.23 34.20 37.51
N ILE A 68 15.29 34.82 38.21
CA ILE A 68 15.43 36.18 38.75
C ILE A 68 16.09 36.20 40.14
N GLY A 69 16.44 35.03 40.69
CA GLY A 69 17.22 34.88 41.91
C GLY A 69 16.40 34.77 43.19
N PRO A 70 17.06 34.86 44.36
CA PRO A 70 18.47 35.23 44.53
C PRO A 70 19.48 34.09 44.30
N ASP A 71 19.06 32.83 44.41
CA ASP A 71 19.92 31.67 44.21
C ASP A 71 19.71 31.02 42.84
N PRO A 72 20.68 30.24 42.31
CA PRO A 72 20.46 29.42 41.11
C PRO A 72 19.29 28.46 41.25
N ALA A 73 18.48 28.30 40.20
CA ALA A 73 17.38 27.33 40.16
C ALA A 73 17.96 25.93 39.88
N VAL A 74 17.66 24.97 40.76
CA VAL A 74 18.24 23.63 40.79
C VAL A 74 17.27 22.59 40.26
N ASN A 75 17.81 21.58 39.55
CA ASN A 75 17.05 20.46 38.99
C ASN A 75 15.85 20.93 38.15
N VAL A 76 16.08 21.91 37.28
CA VAL A 76 15.04 22.48 36.42
C VAL A 76 14.52 21.40 35.47
N ARG A 77 13.21 21.20 35.43
CA ARG A 77 12.51 20.26 34.54
C ARG A 77 11.51 21.02 33.68
N VAL A 78 11.41 20.63 32.42
CA VAL A 78 10.48 21.22 31.44
C VAL A 78 9.61 20.14 30.86
N LYS A 79 8.30 20.38 30.85
CA LYS A 79 7.31 19.51 30.22
C LYS A 79 6.38 20.35 29.34
N ALA A 80 6.06 19.86 28.17
CA ALA A 80 5.05 20.45 27.29
C ALA A 80 3.88 19.48 27.07
N THR A 81 2.72 19.98 26.66
CA THR A 81 1.58 19.15 26.24
C THR A 81 1.39 19.22 24.73
N LEU A 82 0.93 18.12 24.15
CA LEU A 82 0.43 18.05 22.78
C LEU A 82 -0.93 17.33 22.78
N PRO A 83 -1.86 17.70 21.88
CA PRO A 83 -3.13 17.02 21.75
C PRO A 83 -2.92 15.60 21.21
N SER A 84 -3.89 14.72 21.48
CA SER A 84 -4.00 13.41 20.84
C SER A 84 -5.12 13.43 19.79
N GLY A 85 -5.01 12.54 18.79
CA GLY A 85 -5.98 12.45 17.71
C GLY A 85 -5.90 13.60 16.70
N ASN A 86 -7.01 13.81 15.98
CA ASN A 86 -7.13 14.85 14.96
C ASN A 86 -7.79 16.10 15.55
N VAL A 87 -7.22 17.28 15.28
CA VAL A 87 -7.65 18.58 15.78
C VAL A 87 -7.67 19.63 14.66
N ASN A 88 -8.40 20.72 14.83
CA ASN A 88 -8.39 21.90 13.94
C ASN A 88 -7.51 23.05 14.50
N SER A 89 -7.27 23.02 15.79
CA SER A 89 -6.36 23.91 16.50
C SER A 89 -5.98 23.22 17.80
N PHE A 90 -4.87 23.65 18.40
CA PHE A 90 -4.50 23.17 19.72
C PHE A 90 -3.70 24.23 20.49
N THR A 91 -3.75 24.10 21.81
CA THR A 91 -2.93 24.87 22.73
C THR A 91 -1.96 23.91 23.41
N SER A 92 -0.66 24.17 23.26
CA SER A 92 0.38 23.52 24.02
C SER A 92 0.61 24.32 25.30
N THR A 93 0.65 23.63 26.43
CA THR A 93 1.03 24.19 27.73
C THR A 93 2.43 23.72 28.05
N VAL A 94 3.33 24.65 28.37
CA VAL A 94 4.61 24.32 28.98
C VAL A 94 4.52 24.47 30.49
N THR A 95 5.27 23.64 31.20
CA THR A 95 5.44 23.69 32.65
C THR A 95 6.92 23.57 32.94
N ALA A 96 7.47 24.55 33.66
CA ALA A 96 8.83 24.51 34.17
C ALA A 96 8.78 24.40 35.70
N THR A 97 9.53 23.44 36.25
CA THR A 97 9.63 23.21 37.70
C THR A 97 11.09 23.21 38.13
N ALA A 98 11.34 23.55 39.39
CA ALA A 98 12.66 23.47 40.01
C ALA A 98 12.49 23.20 41.51
N ASP A 99 13.51 22.58 42.12
CA ASP A 99 13.39 22.06 43.49
C ASP A 99 13.42 23.16 44.56
N ASN A 100 14.00 24.33 44.23
CA ASN A 100 14.23 25.44 45.16
C ASN A 100 13.60 26.76 44.71
N THR A 101 12.55 26.72 43.90
CA THR A 101 11.87 27.92 43.42
C THR A 101 10.53 28.18 44.09
N GLU A 102 10.15 29.45 44.26
CA GLU A 102 8.81 29.87 44.67
C GLU A 102 8.21 30.80 43.59
N PRO A 103 7.25 30.32 42.80
CA PRO A 103 6.51 29.09 42.98
C PRO A 103 7.34 27.88 42.51
N PRO A 104 7.03 26.65 42.97
CA PRO A 104 7.73 25.44 42.53
C PRO A 104 7.45 25.11 41.05
N THR A 105 6.49 25.79 40.44
CA THR A 105 6.05 25.55 39.07
C THR A 105 5.59 26.86 38.41
N VAL A 106 6.10 27.11 37.21
CA VAL A 106 5.61 28.16 36.31
C VAL A 106 5.08 27.53 35.02
N SER A 107 4.09 28.14 34.41
CA SER A 107 3.45 27.62 33.20
C SER A 107 3.06 28.73 32.25
N ASP A 108 3.06 28.42 30.97
CA ASP A 108 2.62 29.31 29.89
C ASP A 108 2.08 28.48 28.72
N THR A 109 1.43 29.13 27.74
CA THR A 109 0.74 28.46 26.64
C THR A 109 1.04 29.08 25.29
N ALA A 110 1.18 28.23 24.27
CA ALA A 110 1.30 28.63 22.88
C ALA A 110 0.26 27.86 22.04
N SER A 111 -0.42 28.56 21.14
CA SER A 111 -1.51 28.01 20.32
C SER A 111 -1.16 27.92 18.84
N VAL A 112 -1.77 26.96 18.17
CA VAL A 112 -1.61 26.73 16.74
C VAL A 112 -2.98 26.52 16.11
N ASN A 113 -3.28 27.30 15.07
CA ASN A 113 -4.44 27.10 14.21
C ASN A 113 -4.02 26.28 12.99
N LEU A 114 -4.75 25.19 12.70
CA LEU A 114 -4.48 24.36 11.54
C LEU A 114 -5.38 24.76 10.38
N SER A 115 -4.82 24.84 9.17
CA SER A 115 -5.59 25.13 7.96
C SER A 115 -6.53 23.98 7.56
N ALA A 116 -6.36 22.80 8.16
CA ALA A 116 -7.20 21.62 7.99
C ALA A 116 -7.11 20.73 9.23
N THR A 117 -8.13 19.89 9.46
CA THR A 117 -8.10 18.84 10.50
C THR A 117 -6.85 17.96 10.34
N GLY A 118 -6.02 17.87 11.39
CA GLY A 118 -4.80 17.06 11.37
C GLY A 118 -4.38 16.61 12.76
N SER A 119 -3.43 15.67 12.81
CA SER A 119 -2.74 15.26 14.03
C SER A 119 -1.39 15.96 14.13
N VAL A 120 -0.88 16.06 15.35
CA VAL A 120 0.44 16.62 15.61
C VAL A 120 1.27 15.63 16.40
N ALA A 121 2.56 15.56 16.09
CA ALA A 121 3.49 14.64 16.72
C ALA A 121 4.80 15.34 17.05
N TYR A 122 5.35 15.05 18.23
CA TYR A 122 6.71 15.39 18.59
C TYR A 122 7.70 14.76 17.59
N VAL A 123 8.74 15.51 17.20
CA VAL A 123 9.83 15.00 16.36
C VAL A 123 10.93 14.47 17.27
N ALA A 124 11.21 13.17 17.21
CA ALA A 124 12.26 12.52 18.00
C ALA A 124 13.64 13.16 17.78
N GLY A 125 14.42 13.27 18.85
CA GLY A 125 15.75 13.90 18.86
C GLY A 125 15.75 15.42 18.65
N SER A 126 14.58 16.08 18.65
CA SER A 126 14.49 17.51 18.35
C SER A 126 14.65 18.43 19.55
N THR A 127 14.62 17.89 20.78
CA THR A 127 14.71 18.70 22.00
C THR A 127 16.16 19.15 22.24
N ASN A 128 16.39 20.46 22.28
CA ASN A 128 17.70 21.00 22.62
C ASN A 128 17.59 22.27 23.47
N MET A 129 18.68 22.57 24.16
CA MET A 129 18.88 23.74 24.97
C MET A 129 19.87 24.67 24.28
N ILE A 130 19.53 25.94 24.17
CA ILE A 130 20.38 27.00 23.61
C ILE A 130 20.51 28.15 24.62
N ASP A 131 21.53 28.99 24.47
CA ASP A 131 21.62 30.24 25.24
C ASP A 131 20.78 31.37 24.62
N ILE A 132 20.78 32.53 25.26
CA ILE A 132 20.01 33.70 24.81
C ILE A 132 20.44 34.22 23.43
N ASN A 133 21.69 33.95 23.02
CA ASN A 133 22.24 34.30 21.71
C ASN A 133 21.95 33.23 20.64
N GLY A 134 21.29 32.13 21.02
CA GLY A 134 20.94 31.02 20.15
C GLY A 134 22.03 29.97 19.97
N ASN A 135 23.14 30.05 20.71
CA ASN A 135 24.19 29.04 20.62
C ASN A 135 23.76 27.74 21.31
N PRO A 136 24.05 26.57 20.72
CA PRO A 136 23.71 25.29 21.32
C PRO A 136 24.46 25.09 22.65
N LYS A 137 23.72 24.64 23.67
CA LYS A 137 24.26 24.28 25.00
C LYS A 137 24.19 22.79 25.28
N ALA A 138 23.09 22.14 24.91
CA ALA A 138 22.94 20.70 25.08
C ALA A 138 21.84 20.15 24.15
N THR A 139 21.95 18.89 23.77
CA THR A 139 20.81 18.11 23.28
C THR A 139 20.18 17.42 24.48
N LEU A 140 18.86 17.49 24.61
CA LEU A 140 18.13 16.88 25.72
C LEU A 140 17.50 15.55 25.25
N PRO A 141 17.27 14.59 26.16
CA PRO A 141 16.56 13.36 25.83
C PRO A 141 15.15 13.61 25.27
N ASP A 142 14.61 12.62 24.58
CA ASP A 142 13.19 12.60 24.24
C ASP A 142 12.33 12.44 25.50
N GLY A 143 11.10 12.98 25.46
CA GLY A 143 10.16 12.89 26.58
C GLY A 143 9.59 14.22 27.05
N ILE A 144 9.96 15.35 26.42
CA ILE A 144 9.46 16.68 26.78
C ILE A 144 7.93 16.76 26.75
N THR A 145 7.26 16.02 25.85
CA THR A 145 5.80 15.97 25.74
C THR A 145 5.13 14.86 26.57
N GLN A 146 5.91 14.17 27.41
CA GLN A 146 5.50 12.97 28.16
C GLN A 146 5.81 13.15 29.66
N SER A 147 6.96 12.65 30.13
CA SER A 147 7.43 12.81 31.52
C SER A 147 8.07 14.18 31.77
N GLY A 148 8.39 14.93 30.72
CA GLY A 148 9.26 16.10 30.78
C GLY A 148 10.74 15.72 30.69
N VAL A 149 11.58 16.74 30.57
CA VAL A 149 13.04 16.63 30.47
C VAL A 149 13.70 17.43 31.59
N GLN A 150 14.75 16.88 32.19
CA GLN A 150 15.57 17.60 33.16
C GLN A 150 16.75 18.28 32.44
N LEU A 151 17.04 19.52 32.81
CA LEU A 151 18.21 20.24 32.28
C LEU A 151 19.51 19.68 32.88
N PRO A 152 20.60 19.67 32.11
CA PRO A 152 21.90 19.14 32.57
C PRO A 152 22.63 20.06 33.55
N SER A 153 22.19 21.31 33.69
CA SER A 153 22.81 22.32 34.54
C SER A 153 21.76 23.24 35.17
N ASN A 154 22.06 23.77 36.35
CA ASN A 154 21.24 24.78 37.02
C ASN A 154 21.14 26.07 36.19
N ILE A 155 20.10 26.86 36.45
CA ILE A 155 19.91 28.18 35.83
C ILE A 155 20.34 29.27 36.80
N GLY A 156 21.44 29.95 36.48
CA GLY A 156 21.94 31.10 37.26
C GLY A 156 21.06 32.34 37.14
N VAL A 157 21.31 33.32 38.01
CA VAL A 157 20.43 34.50 38.16
C VAL A 157 20.61 35.62 37.12
N SER A 158 21.72 35.59 36.38
CA SER A 158 21.98 36.57 35.31
C SER A 158 21.15 36.25 34.07
N VAL A 159 20.76 37.28 33.31
CA VAL A 159 20.17 37.14 31.97
C VAL A 159 21.08 36.36 31.00
N ASP A 160 22.40 36.43 31.18
CA ASP A 160 23.36 35.64 30.39
C ASP A 160 23.29 34.13 30.73
N ASN A 161 22.75 33.81 31.91
CA ASN A 161 22.47 32.45 32.33
C ASN A 161 21.09 31.96 31.88
N SER A 162 20.28 32.81 31.25
CA SER A 162 19.02 32.38 30.65
C SER A 162 19.25 31.32 29.58
N ARG A 163 18.31 30.39 29.50
CA ARG A 163 18.32 29.31 28.51
C ARG A 163 17.00 29.29 27.77
N PHE A 164 17.06 28.87 26.53
CA PHE A 164 15.87 28.42 25.82
C PHE A 164 15.90 26.90 25.72
N VAL A 165 14.79 26.25 26.04
CA VAL A 165 14.55 24.85 25.66
C VAL A 165 13.57 24.86 24.51
N GLN A 166 13.91 24.17 23.42
CA GLN A 166 13.08 24.13 22.23
C GLN A 166 12.97 22.72 21.68
N PHE A 167 11.87 22.45 21.00
CA PHE A 167 11.58 21.17 20.38
C PHE A 167 10.73 21.34 19.13
N LYS A 168 10.70 20.32 18.27
CA LYS A 168 9.94 20.33 17.02
C LYS A 168 8.69 19.47 17.11
N VAL A 169 7.67 19.91 16.40
CA VAL A 169 6.39 19.21 16.21
C VAL A 169 6.08 19.16 14.72
N LYS A 170 5.61 18.02 14.23
CA LYS A 170 5.18 17.83 12.83
C LYS A 170 3.65 17.77 12.76
N VAL A 171 3.06 18.49 11.81
CA VAL A 171 1.64 18.41 11.49
C VAL A 171 1.44 17.37 10.39
N SER A 172 0.52 16.43 10.61
CA SER A 172 0.12 15.40 9.64
C SER A 172 -1.38 15.45 9.42
N CYS A 173 -1.83 15.41 8.18
CA CYS A 173 -3.25 15.40 7.86
C CYS A 173 -3.66 14.01 7.34
N PRO A 174 -4.90 13.56 7.59
CA PRO A 174 -5.42 12.36 6.96
C PRO A 174 -5.41 12.57 5.44
N GLN A 175 -4.63 11.77 4.73
CA GLN A 175 -4.69 11.74 3.28
C GLN A 175 -5.96 10.97 2.88
N PRO A 176 -6.74 11.45 1.88
CA PRO A 176 -7.79 10.64 1.28
C PRO A 176 -7.23 9.26 0.88
N PRO A 177 -7.97 8.16 1.14
CA PRO A 177 -7.53 6.85 0.70
C PRO A 177 -7.33 6.87 -0.82
N ALA A 178 -6.19 6.37 -1.29
CA ALA A 178 -5.91 6.28 -2.72
C ALA A 178 -7.05 5.49 -3.42
N PRO A 179 -7.50 5.91 -4.62
CA PRO A 179 -8.55 5.21 -5.33
C PRO A 179 -8.12 3.76 -5.57
N LYS A 180 -8.96 2.82 -5.16
CA LYS A 180 -8.68 1.38 -5.36
C LYS A 180 -8.77 1.07 -6.84
N VAL A 181 -7.67 0.64 -7.43
CA VAL A 181 -7.61 0.17 -8.81
C VAL A 181 -8.10 -1.27 -8.86
N LYS A 182 -9.00 -1.58 -9.80
CA LYS A 182 -9.39 -2.96 -10.11
C LYS A 182 -9.44 -3.15 -11.62
N PHE A 183 -8.92 -4.27 -12.10
CA PHE A 183 -9.11 -4.70 -13.48
C PHE A 183 -9.07 -6.23 -13.55
N ALA A 184 -9.92 -6.82 -14.39
CA ALA A 184 -10.02 -8.25 -14.56
C ALA A 184 -10.43 -8.62 -15.99
N CYS A 185 -10.00 -9.79 -16.45
CA CYS A 185 -10.56 -10.44 -17.62
C CYS A 185 -11.72 -11.32 -17.16
N VAL A 186 -12.95 -10.94 -17.53
CA VAL A 186 -14.18 -11.50 -16.94
C VAL A 186 -14.85 -12.56 -17.81
N ALA A 187 -14.51 -12.63 -19.10
CA ALA A 187 -14.99 -13.68 -19.99
C ALA A 187 -14.08 -13.85 -21.21
N LEU A 188 -14.04 -15.07 -21.73
CA LEU A 188 -13.57 -15.40 -23.06
C LEU A 188 -14.63 -16.30 -23.72
N ASP A 189 -15.40 -15.72 -24.62
CA ASP A 189 -16.45 -16.41 -25.38
C ASP A 189 -15.88 -16.94 -26.69
N VAL A 190 -16.37 -18.09 -27.17
CA VAL A 190 -15.91 -18.72 -28.41
C VAL A 190 -17.08 -18.95 -29.35
N THR A 191 -16.95 -18.52 -30.59
CA THR A 191 -17.91 -18.79 -31.67
C THR A 191 -17.22 -19.57 -32.78
N LYS A 192 -17.69 -20.79 -33.07
CA LYS A 192 -17.21 -21.58 -34.22
C LYS A 192 -17.88 -21.04 -35.50
N ILE A 193 -17.08 -20.51 -36.43
CA ILE A 193 -17.56 -19.97 -37.70
C ILE A 193 -17.64 -21.08 -38.75
N ASP A 194 -16.60 -21.92 -38.82
CA ASP A 194 -16.58 -23.16 -39.59
C ASP A 194 -15.62 -24.18 -38.96
N ARG A 195 -15.23 -25.23 -39.71
CA ARG A 195 -14.29 -26.26 -39.23
C ARG A 195 -12.94 -25.69 -38.78
N THR A 196 -12.48 -24.63 -39.44
CA THR A 196 -11.12 -24.08 -39.33
C THR A 196 -11.06 -22.68 -38.75
N ARG A 197 -12.19 -21.96 -38.67
CA ARG A 197 -12.27 -20.57 -38.20
C ARG A 197 -13.10 -20.45 -36.92
N PHE A 198 -12.54 -19.76 -35.93
CA PHE A 198 -13.13 -19.50 -34.63
C PHE A 198 -12.93 -18.04 -34.23
N ASP A 199 -13.95 -17.44 -33.66
CA ASP A 199 -13.88 -16.09 -33.09
C ASP A 199 -13.87 -16.18 -31.56
N PHE A 200 -12.87 -15.54 -30.95
CA PHE A 200 -12.70 -15.45 -29.51
C PHE A 200 -12.98 -14.01 -29.06
N THR A 201 -14.01 -13.82 -28.23
CA THR A 201 -14.36 -12.50 -27.69
C THR A 201 -13.95 -12.42 -26.22
N ALA A 202 -12.92 -11.64 -25.92
CA ALA A 202 -12.51 -11.36 -24.54
C ALA A 202 -13.28 -10.15 -23.99
N ARG A 203 -13.63 -10.17 -22.70
CA ARG A 203 -14.29 -9.05 -22.00
C ARG A 203 -13.52 -8.65 -20.76
N ALA A 204 -13.38 -7.35 -20.53
CA ALA A 204 -12.71 -6.79 -19.35
C ALA A 204 -13.70 -6.06 -18.44
N SER A 205 -13.36 -5.99 -17.15
CA SER A 205 -13.97 -5.10 -16.17
C SER A 205 -12.87 -4.25 -15.54
N VAL A 206 -13.07 -2.93 -15.46
CA VAL A 206 -12.07 -1.97 -14.95
C VAL A 206 -12.72 -0.93 -14.04
N GLU A 207 -12.00 -0.55 -12.97
CA GLU A 207 -12.33 0.52 -12.02
C GLU A 207 -11.02 1.28 -11.73
N ASN A 208 -10.99 2.59 -12.01
CA ASN A 208 -9.78 3.42 -11.92
C ASN A 208 -8.58 2.91 -12.76
N ALA A 209 -8.86 2.25 -13.89
CA ALA A 209 -7.91 1.79 -14.90
C ALA A 209 -8.50 1.90 -16.30
N THR A 210 -7.64 2.00 -17.31
CA THR A 210 -7.98 2.10 -18.73
C THR A 210 -7.37 0.92 -19.48
N VAL A 211 -8.19 0.17 -20.22
CA VAL A 211 -7.69 -0.91 -21.10
C VAL A 211 -6.82 -0.29 -22.21
N GLN A 212 -5.69 -0.94 -22.51
CA GLN A 212 -4.78 -0.55 -23.59
C GLN A 212 -4.74 -1.60 -24.70
N SER A 213 -4.82 -2.88 -24.35
CA SER A 213 -4.78 -3.96 -25.33
C SER A 213 -5.28 -5.29 -24.77
N TYR A 214 -5.64 -6.20 -25.66
CA TYR A 214 -5.81 -7.63 -25.38
C TYR A 214 -4.72 -8.42 -26.08
N VAL A 215 -4.05 -9.31 -25.37
CA VAL A 215 -3.08 -10.25 -25.94
C VAL A 215 -3.70 -11.64 -25.92
N PHE A 216 -3.96 -12.17 -27.11
CA PHE A 216 -4.46 -13.52 -27.30
C PHE A 216 -3.28 -14.43 -27.64
N THR A 217 -3.13 -15.53 -26.92
CA THR A 217 -2.10 -16.54 -27.20
C THR A 217 -2.80 -17.88 -27.39
N THR A 218 -2.49 -18.55 -28.51
CA THR A 218 -3.01 -19.88 -28.82
C THR A 218 -1.89 -20.90 -28.71
N LYS A 219 -2.13 -22.00 -27.98
CA LYS A 219 -1.19 -23.11 -27.82
C LYS A 219 -1.79 -24.41 -28.33
N ASN A 220 -0.96 -25.29 -28.89
CA ASN A 220 -1.35 -26.66 -29.23
C ASN A 220 -1.35 -27.58 -27.99
N SER A 221 -1.78 -28.82 -28.16
CA SER A 221 -1.81 -29.84 -27.09
C SER A 221 -0.44 -30.16 -26.49
N GLY A 222 0.65 -29.96 -27.24
CA GLY A 222 2.03 -30.09 -26.76
C GLY A 222 2.53 -28.87 -25.97
N GLY A 223 1.70 -27.84 -25.79
CA GLY A 223 2.06 -26.60 -25.09
C GLY A 223 2.83 -25.59 -25.93
N GLY A 224 3.11 -25.89 -27.20
CA GLY A 224 3.77 -24.98 -28.13
C GLY A 224 2.83 -23.86 -28.59
N THR A 225 3.32 -22.62 -28.60
CA THR A 225 2.57 -21.47 -29.11
C THR A 225 2.39 -21.58 -30.62
N VAL A 226 1.14 -21.49 -31.07
CA VAL A 226 0.71 -21.56 -32.47
C VAL A 226 0.42 -20.17 -33.03
N ASP A 227 -0.14 -19.28 -32.21
CA ASP A 227 -0.34 -17.88 -32.57
C ASP A 227 -0.26 -16.96 -31.35
N THR A 228 0.13 -15.71 -31.56
CA THR A 228 -0.01 -14.64 -30.58
C THR A 228 -0.39 -13.35 -31.27
N THR A 229 -1.58 -12.84 -30.94
CA THR A 229 -2.14 -11.63 -31.55
C THR A 229 -2.43 -10.60 -30.47
N THR A 230 -2.01 -9.35 -30.72
CA THR A 230 -2.33 -8.21 -29.86
C THR A 230 -3.37 -7.32 -30.52
N VAL A 231 -4.48 -7.05 -29.82
CA VAL A 231 -5.51 -6.11 -30.24
C VAL A 231 -5.40 -4.86 -29.37
N THR A 232 -4.81 -3.79 -29.91
CA THR A 232 -4.71 -2.49 -29.23
C THR A 232 -6.05 -1.77 -29.29
N THR A 233 -6.66 -1.56 -28.13
CA THR A 233 -7.99 -0.91 -28.00
C THR A 233 -8.20 -0.46 -26.56
N ASN A 234 -9.03 0.56 -26.38
CA ASN A 234 -9.54 1.00 -25.08
C ASN A 234 -10.94 0.45 -24.76
N ALA A 235 -11.53 -0.32 -25.67
CA ALA A 235 -12.83 -0.94 -25.46
C ALA A 235 -12.76 -2.04 -24.38
N LEU A 236 -13.88 -2.28 -23.69
CA LEU A 236 -14.03 -3.35 -22.70
C LEU A 236 -14.19 -4.74 -23.33
N SER A 237 -14.04 -4.85 -24.64
CA SER A 237 -14.05 -6.11 -25.35
C SER A 237 -13.17 -6.06 -26.60
N ALA A 238 -12.56 -7.19 -26.94
CA ALA A 238 -11.85 -7.39 -28.20
C ALA A 238 -12.15 -8.78 -28.77
N VAL A 239 -12.11 -8.86 -30.10
CA VAL A 239 -12.29 -10.11 -30.85
C VAL A 239 -10.97 -10.53 -31.46
N TYR A 240 -10.65 -11.80 -31.34
CA TYR A 240 -9.53 -12.45 -32.00
C TYR A 240 -10.05 -13.54 -32.94
N HIS A 241 -9.61 -13.46 -34.20
CA HIS A 241 -9.99 -14.38 -35.26
C HIS A 241 -8.91 -15.45 -35.40
N PHE A 242 -9.21 -16.68 -34.98
CA PHE A 242 -8.31 -17.80 -35.09
C PHE A 242 -8.64 -18.64 -36.34
N ASN A 243 -7.66 -18.87 -37.21
CA ASN A 243 -7.78 -19.73 -38.37
C ASN A 243 -6.71 -20.82 -38.35
N GLN A 244 -7.12 -22.08 -38.33
CA GLN A 244 -6.22 -23.23 -38.29
C GLN A 244 -6.81 -24.42 -39.04
N SER A 245 -6.07 -24.92 -40.02
CA SER A 245 -6.46 -26.08 -40.84
C SER A 245 -6.02 -27.42 -40.26
N THR A 246 -4.98 -27.40 -39.42
CA THR A 246 -4.38 -28.60 -38.81
C THR A 246 -5.29 -29.15 -37.72
N THR A 247 -5.72 -30.40 -37.88
CA THR A 247 -6.53 -31.13 -36.89
C THR A 247 -5.82 -31.18 -35.54
N GLY A 248 -6.55 -30.89 -34.47
CA GLY A 248 -5.99 -30.92 -33.12
C GLY A 248 -6.77 -30.05 -32.13
N THR A 249 -6.39 -30.13 -30.86
CA THR A 249 -6.93 -29.30 -29.78
C THR A 249 -6.00 -28.14 -29.50
N TYR A 250 -6.60 -26.95 -29.37
CA TYR A 250 -5.90 -25.70 -29.13
C TYR A 250 -6.47 -25.01 -27.89
N THR A 251 -5.59 -24.44 -27.08
CA THR A 251 -5.95 -23.63 -25.90
C THR A 251 -5.65 -22.18 -26.20
N VAL A 252 -6.66 -21.32 -26.09
CA VAL A 252 -6.56 -19.87 -26.28
C VAL A 252 -6.70 -19.19 -24.93
N ASN A 253 -5.73 -18.35 -24.58
CA ASN A 253 -5.79 -17.47 -23.42
C ASN A 253 -5.81 -16.00 -23.86
N ALA A 254 -6.60 -15.18 -23.17
CA ALA A 254 -6.62 -13.73 -23.35
C ALA A 254 -6.12 -13.02 -22.09
N VAL A 255 -5.20 -12.09 -22.28
CA VAL A 255 -4.64 -11.23 -21.23
C VAL A 255 -5.03 -9.78 -21.52
N VAL A 256 -5.59 -9.10 -20.51
CA VAL A 256 -5.97 -7.68 -20.62
C VAL A 256 -4.85 -6.83 -20.03
N ASN A 257 -4.30 -5.92 -20.83
CA ASN A 257 -3.34 -4.93 -20.37
C ASN A 257 -4.04 -3.59 -20.16
N THR A 258 -3.70 -2.93 -19.06
CA THR A 258 -4.22 -1.62 -18.67
C THR A 258 -3.07 -0.67 -18.36
N ASP A 259 -3.36 0.62 -18.23
CA ASP A 259 -2.41 1.63 -17.74
C ASP A 259 -1.94 1.39 -16.28
N LYS A 260 -2.57 0.45 -15.56
CA LYS A 260 -2.24 0.08 -14.18
C LYS A 260 -1.67 -1.32 -14.02
N GLY A 261 -1.47 -2.05 -15.12
CA GLY A 261 -0.91 -3.41 -15.11
C GLY A 261 -1.67 -4.40 -16.00
N SER A 262 -1.35 -5.69 -15.86
CA SER A 262 -1.87 -6.77 -16.70
C SER A 262 -2.59 -7.82 -15.86
N THR A 263 -3.67 -8.41 -16.39
CA THR A 263 -4.42 -9.47 -15.69
C THR A 263 -3.63 -10.77 -15.53
N GLY A 264 -2.57 -10.95 -16.32
CA GLY A 264 -1.95 -12.26 -16.52
C GLY A 264 -2.92 -13.26 -17.15
N VAL A 265 -2.50 -14.53 -17.21
CA VAL A 265 -3.33 -15.64 -17.71
C VAL A 265 -4.26 -16.10 -16.59
N THR A 266 -5.55 -16.16 -16.87
CA THR A 266 -6.56 -16.63 -15.91
C THR A 266 -7.42 -17.73 -16.54
N ASN A 267 -7.97 -18.61 -15.70
CA ASN A 267 -8.86 -19.69 -16.16
C ASN A 267 -10.16 -19.13 -16.78
N VAL A 268 -10.64 -17.97 -16.30
CA VAL A 268 -11.84 -17.30 -16.82
C VAL A 268 -11.65 -16.89 -18.28
N CYS A 269 -10.45 -16.44 -18.62
CA CYS A 269 -10.07 -16.05 -19.98
C CYS A 269 -9.18 -17.09 -20.67
N THR A 270 -9.44 -18.36 -20.40
CA THR A 270 -8.82 -19.49 -21.09
C THR A 270 -9.91 -20.42 -21.62
N LYS A 271 -9.85 -20.76 -22.92
CA LYS A 271 -10.80 -21.66 -23.58
C LYS A 271 -10.08 -22.64 -24.48
N GLN A 272 -10.69 -23.79 -24.71
CA GLN A 272 -10.21 -24.81 -25.63
C GLN A 272 -11.15 -24.97 -26.82
N VAL A 273 -10.57 -25.21 -27.99
CA VAL A 273 -11.30 -25.56 -29.22
C VAL A 273 -10.62 -26.74 -29.90
N THR A 274 -11.39 -27.51 -30.66
CA THR A 274 -10.87 -28.63 -31.46
C THR A 274 -11.16 -28.37 -32.94
N VAL A 275 -10.11 -28.41 -33.76
CA VAL A 275 -10.20 -28.44 -35.22
C VAL A 275 -10.37 -29.90 -35.62
N GLU A 276 -11.51 -30.23 -36.22
CA GLU A 276 -11.86 -31.59 -36.66
C GLU A 276 -11.19 -31.93 -38.00
N ALA A 277 -11.04 -33.22 -38.29
CA ALA A 277 -10.56 -33.69 -39.59
C ALA A 277 -11.48 -33.23 -40.74
N PRO A 278 -10.95 -33.00 -41.95
CA PRO A 278 -11.80 -32.72 -43.12
C PRO A 278 -12.82 -33.85 -43.33
N PRO A 279 -14.06 -33.55 -43.72
CA PRO A 279 -15.05 -34.58 -44.04
C PRO A 279 -14.52 -35.46 -45.18
N VAL A 280 -14.53 -36.78 -44.98
CA VAL A 280 -14.14 -37.73 -46.02
C VAL A 280 -15.22 -37.69 -47.11
N VAL A 281 -14.86 -37.22 -48.30
CA VAL A 281 -15.74 -37.33 -49.47
C VAL A 281 -15.82 -38.82 -49.79
N GLN A 282 -16.91 -39.49 -49.43
CA GLN A 282 -17.16 -40.84 -49.90
C GLN A 282 -17.33 -40.75 -51.43
N GLY A 283 -16.31 -41.20 -52.16
CA GLY A 283 -16.33 -41.27 -53.60
C GLY A 283 -17.57 -42.02 -54.09
N GLY A 284 -18.20 -41.48 -55.13
CA GLY A 284 -19.43 -42.00 -55.70
C GLY A 284 -19.36 -43.50 -55.97
N VAL A 285 -20.46 -44.18 -55.67
CA VAL A 285 -20.68 -45.56 -56.10
C VAL A 285 -20.57 -45.61 -57.63
N THR A 286 -19.49 -46.19 -58.14
CA THR A 286 -19.46 -46.69 -59.51
C THR A 286 -20.59 -47.71 -59.63
N PRO A 287 -21.57 -47.56 -60.56
CA PRO A 287 -22.60 -48.56 -60.75
C PRO A 287 -21.94 -49.93 -61.01
N PRO A 288 -22.49 -51.04 -60.50
CA PRO A 288 -22.02 -52.37 -60.85
C PRO A 288 -21.94 -52.49 -62.38
N PRO A 289 -20.93 -53.16 -62.95
CA PRO A 289 -20.89 -53.41 -64.38
C PRO A 289 -22.23 -54.02 -64.79
N ALA A 290 -22.86 -53.45 -65.81
CA ALA A 290 -24.10 -53.98 -66.37
C ALA A 290 -23.90 -55.48 -66.61
N GLN A 291 -24.70 -56.31 -65.95
CA GLN A 291 -24.74 -57.73 -66.24
C GLN A 291 -25.07 -57.86 -67.73
N GLN A 292 -24.17 -58.49 -68.49
CA GLN A 292 -24.49 -58.89 -69.85
C GLN A 292 -25.75 -59.77 -69.81
N PRO A 293 -26.75 -59.52 -70.67
CA PRO A 293 -27.94 -60.34 -70.69
C PRO A 293 -27.57 -61.79 -70.99
N LEU A 294 -28.10 -62.71 -70.17
CA LEU A 294 -28.01 -64.16 -70.36
C LEU A 294 -28.32 -64.52 -71.82
N PRO A 295 -27.51 -65.38 -72.47
CA PRO A 295 -27.85 -65.91 -73.79
C PRO A 295 -29.17 -66.68 -73.71
N LYS A 296 -30.12 -66.36 -74.60
CA LYS A 296 -31.35 -67.14 -74.76
C LYS A 296 -31.01 -68.52 -75.32
N THR A 297 -30.81 -69.51 -74.47
CA THR A 297 -30.86 -70.92 -74.89
C THR A 297 -32.32 -71.37 -74.90
N GLY A 298 -33.02 -71.03 -75.99
CA GLY A 298 -34.24 -71.71 -76.37
C GLY A 298 -33.91 -73.15 -76.80
N ALA A 299 -34.85 -74.06 -76.56
CA ALA A 299 -34.74 -75.47 -76.92
C ALA A 299 -34.74 -75.67 -78.45
N ALA A 300 -33.56 -75.61 -79.07
CA ALA A 300 -33.20 -76.29 -80.32
C ALA A 300 -31.77 -75.87 -80.71
N GLY A 301 -30.82 -76.81 -80.72
CA GLY A 301 -29.47 -76.53 -81.25
C GLY A 301 -28.36 -77.38 -80.66
N VAL A 302 -28.48 -78.70 -80.81
CA VAL A 302 -27.36 -79.64 -80.61
C VAL A 302 -26.45 -79.55 -81.83
N ALA A 303 -25.17 -79.14 -81.68
CA ALA A 303 -24.00 -79.62 -82.45
C ALA A 303 -22.77 -78.70 -82.34
N GLY A 304 -21.64 -79.29 -81.90
CA GLY A 304 -20.28 -78.79 -82.10
C GLY A 304 -19.75 -77.86 -80.99
N LEU A 305 -18.52 -77.95 -80.49
CA LEU A 305 -17.38 -78.79 -80.86
C LEU A 305 -16.35 -78.64 -79.71
N PHE A 306 -15.72 -79.73 -79.28
CA PHE A 306 -14.57 -79.72 -78.39
C PHE A 306 -13.32 -79.22 -79.15
N ALA A 307 -12.64 -78.20 -78.64
CA ALA A 307 -11.22 -77.87 -78.86
C ALA A 307 -10.87 -76.66 -77.98
N GLY A 308 -9.79 -76.58 -77.21
CA GLY A 308 -8.62 -77.42 -77.05
C GLY A 308 -7.84 -76.95 -75.80
N ALA A 309 -6.99 -77.83 -75.30
CA ALA A 309 -6.25 -77.72 -74.06
C ALA A 309 -4.87 -77.04 -74.23
N SER A 310 -4.32 -76.58 -73.10
CA SER A 310 -2.90 -76.59 -72.70
C SER A 310 -1.87 -75.67 -73.40
N ALA A 311 -1.05 -74.98 -72.58
CA ALA A 311 0.42 -75.16 -72.46
C ALA A 311 1.25 -73.85 -72.29
N LEU A 312 2.11 -73.85 -71.24
CA LEU A 312 3.53 -73.40 -71.16
C LEU A 312 3.91 -71.97 -71.65
N GLY A 313 4.85 -71.20 -71.09
CA GLY A 313 5.92 -71.39 -70.11
C GLY A 313 7.00 -70.30 -70.33
N THR A 314 7.61 -69.83 -69.23
CA THR A 314 9.02 -69.38 -69.07
C THR A 314 9.72 -68.43 -70.07
N ILE A 315 10.42 -67.42 -69.54
CA ILE A 315 11.83 -67.00 -69.77
C ILE A 315 11.98 -65.47 -69.72
N GLY A 316 12.88 -64.99 -68.86
CA GLY A 316 13.29 -63.58 -68.86
C GLY A 316 14.21 -63.16 -67.72
N HIS A 317 15.10 -64.04 -67.25
CA HIS A 317 16.15 -63.69 -66.27
C HIS A 317 17.50 -63.65 -67.01
N TYR A 318 17.90 -62.50 -67.55
CA TYR A 318 19.29 -62.23 -67.93
C TYR A 318 19.50 -60.73 -68.19
N LEU A 319 20.62 -60.19 -67.68
CA LEU A 319 21.12 -58.80 -67.83
C LEU A 319 20.41 -57.80 -66.88
N PHE A 320 21.06 -57.08 -65.96
CA PHE A 320 22.47 -56.76 -65.85
C PHE A 320 22.78 -56.37 -64.40
N ARG A 321 23.72 -57.12 -63.84
CA ARG A 321 24.39 -56.91 -62.57
C ARG A 321 25.37 -55.73 -62.74
N ARG A 322 25.60 -54.98 -61.65
CA ARG A 322 26.91 -54.44 -61.22
C ARG A 322 27.19 -52.94 -61.49
N TYR A 323 27.04 -52.14 -60.45
CA TYR A 323 28.10 -51.31 -59.80
C TYR A 323 27.66 -51.19 -58.33
N ARG A 324 28.07 -52.13 -57.48
CA ARG A 324 29.28 -52.17 -56.63
C ARG A 324 29.12 -51.34 -55.38
#